data_AF-A0A850SS60-F1
#
_entry.id   AF-A0A850SS60-F1
#
_cell.length_a   1.000
_cell.length_b   1.000
_cell.length_c   1.000
_cell.angle_alpha   90.00
_cell.angle_beta   90.00
_cell.angle_gamma   90.00
#
_symmetry.space_group_name_H-M   'P 1'
#
loop_
_entity.id
_entity.type
_entity.pdbx_description
1 polymer ?
#
loop_
_entity_poly.entity_id
_entity_poly.type
_entity_poly.pdbx_seq_one_letter_code
_entity_poly.pdbx_strand_id
1 'polypeptide(L)' 'METAMEDDRPRELPDLTLEKIGKQDLYSMSVGDLEERIASLKAEIARCEQALAARGSTKSAAEKLFKF' A
#
# COMPACT_ATOMS: atom_id res chain seq x y z
N MET A 1 -22.07 -25.65 -17.92
CA MET A 1 -21.31 -25.85 -16.67
C MET A 1 -19.87 -25.58 -17.01
N GLU A 2 -19.45 -24.32 -16.98
CA GLU A 2 -18.05 -23.93 -17.20
C GLU A 2 -17.90 -22.48 -16.77
N THR A 3 -17.26 -22.25 -15.63
CA THR A 3 -16.59 -20.99 -15.20
C THR A 3 -16.15 -21.18 -13.75
N ALA A 4 -15.08 -21.95 -13.53
CA ALA A 4 -14.47 -22.08 -12.19
C ALA A 4 -12.94 -22.17 -12.24
N MET A 5 -12.31 -21.79 -13.35
CA MET A 5 -10.85 -21.95 -13.55
C MET A 5 -10.13 -20.66 -13.96
N GLU A 6 -10.75 -19.49 -13.84
CA GLU A 6 -10.14 -18.20 -14.23
C GLU A 6 -9.49 -17.41 -13.08
N ASP A 7 -9.61 -17.91 -11.83
CA ASP A 7 -9.14 -17.23 -10.61
C ASP A 7 -7.76 -17.71 -10.13
N ASP A 8 -7.10 -18.66 -10.82
CA ASP A 8 -5.78 -19.19 -10.43
C ASP A 8 -4.61 -18.52 -11.19
N ARG A 9 -4.85 -17.33 -11.76
CA ARG A 9 -3.75 -16.52 -12.27
C ARG A 9 -3.00 -15.92 -11.08
N PRO A 10 -1.67 -16.08 -10.97
CA PRO A 10 -0.89 -15.38 -9.97
C PRO A 10 -1.19 -13.90 -10.07
N ARG A 11 -1.86 -13.34 -9.05
CA ARG A 11 -2.05 -11.89 -8.98
C ARG A 11 -0.66 -11.29 -8.91
N GLU A 12 -0.31 -10.47 -9.91
CA GLU A 12 0.95 -9.74 -9.91
C GLU A 12 1.07 -9.04 -8.55
N LEU A 13 2.15 -9.35 -7.83
CA LEU A 13 2.41 -8.71 -6.57
C LEU A 13 2.51 -7.21 -6.83
N PRO A 14 1.89 -6.35 -5.99
CA PRO A 14 2.05 -4.92 -6.16
C PRO A 14 3.54 -4.60 -6.10
N ASP A 15 4.02 -3.79 -7.05
CA ASP A 15 5.39 -3.33 -7.06
C ASP A 15 5.63 -2.43 -5.84
N LEU A 16 6.31 -2.98 -4.83
CA LEU A 16 6.66 -2.28 -3.59
C LEU A 16 7.99 -1.55 -3.70
N THR A 17 8.71 -1.68 -4.82
CA THR A 17 10.02 -1.02 -4.93
C THR A 17 9.79 0.46 -5.20
N LEU A 18 10.06 1.29 -4.19
CA LEU A 18 10.04 2.76 -4.29
C LEU A 18 11.17 3.29 -5.19
N GLU A 19 11.71 2.47 -6.09
CA GLU A 19 12.88 2.77 -6.92
C GLU A 19 12.68 4.02 -7.75
N LYS A 20 11.48 4.24 -8.29
CA LYS A 20 11.19 5.46 -9.05
C LYS A 20 11.28 6.72 -8.19
N ILE A 21 10.82 6.65 -6.94
CA ILE A 21 10.89 7.76 -5.99
C ILE A 21 12.35 8.01 -5.59
N GLY A 22 13.12 6.95 -5.28
CA GLY A 22 14.53 7.06 -4.92
C GLY A 22 15.46 7.54 -6.06
N LYS A 23 15.05 7.35 -7.33
CA LYS A 23 15.80 7.79 -8.52
C LYS A 23 15.54 9.24 -8.93
N GLN A 24 14.56 9.92 -8.31
CA GLN A 24 14.33 11.34 -8.60
C GLN A 24 15.43 12.18 -7.96
N ASP A 25 16.09 13.00 -8.78
CA ASP A 25 17.10 13.94 -8.31
C ASP A 25 16.47 15.01 -7.40
N LEU A 26 17.03 15.16 -6.20
CA LEU A 26 16.56 16.15 -5.23
C LEU A 26 17.33 17.47 -5.33
N TYR A 27 18.52 17.48 -5.94
CA TYR A 27 19.38 18.66 -6.02
C TYR A 27 18.80 19.75 -6.92
N SER A 28 18.02 19.37 -7.93
CA SER A 28 17.31 20.28 -8.83
C SER A 28 15.95 20.76 -8.30
N MET A 29 15.45 20.20 -7.19
CA MET A 29 14.17 20.57 -6.60
C MET A 29 14.30 21.83 -5.73
N SER A 30 13.34 22.75 -5.82
CA SER A 30 13.29 23.88 -4.89
C SER A 30 12.80 23.44 -3.50
N VAL A 31 12.92 24.33 -2.51
CA VAL A 31 12.38 24.06 -1.16
C VAL A 31 10.89 23.76 -1.20
N GLY A 32 10.10 24.53 -1.97
CA GLY A 32 8.66 24.29 -2.11
C GLY A 32 8.33 22.95 -2.76
N ASP A 33 9.11 22.55 -3.78
CA ASP A 33 8.94 21.23 -4.42
C ASP A 33 9.23 20.08 -3.43
N LEU A 34 10.24 20.26 -2.58
CA LEU A 34 10.58 19.29 -1.53
C LEU A 34 9.48 19.22 -0.46
N GLU A 35 8.91 20.36 -0.07
CA GLU A 35 7.80 20.42 0.88
C GLU A 35 6.55 19.70 0.34
N GLU A 36 6.16 19.97 -0.91
CA GLU A 36 5.01 19.31 -1.56
C GLU A 36 5.24 17.80 -1.71
N ARG A 37 6.44 17.41 -2.11
CA ARG A 37 6.84 16.00 -2.20
C ARG A 37 6.75 15.30 -0.84
N ILE A 38 7.27 15.92 0.22
CA ILE A 38 7.20 15.36 1.58
C ILE A 38 5.74 15.22 2.03
N ALA A 39 4.90 16.23 1.79
CA ALA A 39 3.48 16.18 2.13
C ALA A 39 2.77 15.00 1.42
N SER A 40 3.04 14.83 0.13
CA SER A 40 2.49 13.73 -0.68
C SER A 40 2.92 12.35 -0.18
N LEU A 41 4.21 12.18 0.14
CA LEU A 41 4.73 10.91 0.67
C LEU A 41 4.13 10.56 2.04
N LYS A 42 3.97 11.55 2.93
CA LYS A 42 3.33 11.35 4.24
C LYS A 42 1.86 10.95 4.10
N ALA A 43 1.13 11.56 3.17
CA ALA A 43 -0.26 11.18 2.91
C ALA A 43 -0.37 9.72 2.43
N GLU A 44 0.55 9.27 1.56
CA GLU A 44 0.57 7.89 1.10
C GLU A 44 0.95 6.90 2.23
N ILE A 45 1.88 7.27 3.11
CA ILE A 45 2.18 6.49 4.32
C ILE A 45 0.92 6.32 5.18
N ALA A 46 0.21 7.41 5.48
CA ALA A 46 -1.00 7.36 6.28
C ALA A 46 -2.09 6.48 5.64
N ARG A 47 -2.23 6.51 4.31
CA ARG A 47 -3.14 5.63 3.56
C ARG A 47 -2.75 4.15 3.72
N CYS A 48 -1.47 3.82 3.59
CA CYS A 48 -0.96 2.47 3.80
C CYS A 48 -1.22 1.97 5.23
N GLU A 49 -0.96 2.82 6.23
CA GLU A 49 -1.22 2.51 7.63
C GLU A 49 -2.71 2.28 7.91
N GLN A 50 -3.60 3.09 7.34
CA GLN A 50 -5.06 2.87 7.43
C GLN A 50 -5.48 1.54 6.79
N ALA A 51 -4.93 1.20 5.62
CA ALA A 51 -5.22 -0.06 4.96
C ALA A 51 -4.72 -1.26 5.78
N LEU A 52 -3.55 -1.14 6.42
CA LEU A 52 -3.03 -2.14 7.36
C LEU A 52 -3.93 -2.27 8.59
N ALA A 53 -4.32 -1.16 9.21
CA ALA A 53 -5.18 -1.13 10.38
C ALA A 53 -6.55 -1.77 10.08
N ALA A 54 -7.17 -1.44 8.94
CA ALA A 54 -8.42 -2.06 8.52
C ALA A 54 -8.28 -3.58 8.40
N ARG A 55 -7.25 -4.08 7.70
CA ARG A 55 -7.01 -5.52 7.50
C ARG A 55 -6.64 -6.25 8.79
N GLY A 56 -5.87 -5.60 9.67
CA GLY A 56 -5.50 -6.13 10.98
C GLY A 56 -6.69 -6.20 11.95
N SER A 57 -7.56 -5.19 11.92
CA SER A 57 -8.79 -5.15 12.71
C SER A 57 -9.79 -6.23 12.24
N THR A 58 -9.89 -6.46 10.92
CA THR A 58 -10.67 -7.59 10.37
C THR A 58 -10.11 -8.95 10.82
N LYS A 59 -8.78 -9.14 10.85
CA LYS A 59 -8.17 -10.37 11.39
C LYS A 59 -8.45 -10.57 12.88
N SER A 60 -8.28 -9.52 13.70
CA SER A 60 -8.51 -9.61 15.15
C SER A 60 -9.99 -9.84 15.51
N ALA A 61 -10.92 -9.25 14.75
CA ALA A 61 -12.35 -9.51 14.90
C ALA A 61 -12.72 -10.95 14.50
N ALA A 62 -12.12 -11.50 13.44
CA ALA A 62 -12.32 -12.88 13.03
C ALA A 62 -11.76 -13.88 14.06
N GLU A 63 -10.55 -13.68 14.57
CA GLU A 63 -9.94 -14.59 15.58
C GLU A 63 -10.73 -14.67 16.89
N LYS A 64 -11.46 -13.61 17.26
CA LYS A 64 -12.38 -13.63 18.42
C LYS A 64 -13.68 -14.39 18.16
N LEU A 65 -14.09 -14.51 16.90
CA LEU A 65 -15.32 -15.23 16.53
C LEU A 65 -15.10 -16.75 16.46
N PHE A 66 -13.87 -17.20 16.19
CA PHE A 66 -13.51 -18.62 16.05
C PHE A 66 -12.93 -19.27 17.32
N LYS A 67 -12.79 -18.52 18.42
CA LYS A 67 -12.46 -19.06 19.75
C LYS A 67 -13.70 -19.09 20.63
N PHE A 68 -14.63 -20.00 20.34
CA PHE A 68 -15.67 -20.46 21.25
C PHE A 68 -15.72 -21.98 21.20
#